data_AF-A0A5P2B9W1-F1
#
_entry.id   AF-A0A5P2B9W1-F1
#
_cell.length_a   1.000
_cell.length_b   1.000
_cell.length_c   1.000
_cell.angle_alpha   90.00
_cell.angle_beta   90.00
_cell.angle_gamma   90.00
#
_symmetry.space_group_name_H-M   'P 1'
#
loop_
_entity.id
_entity.type
_entity.pdbx_description
1 polymer ?
#
loop_
_entity_poly.entity_id
_entity_poly.type
_entity_poly.pdbx_seq_one_letter_code
_entity_poly.pdbx_strand_id
1 'polypeptide(L)'
;MTELPSADHDHLPHAVAQLVTAFEQLGAEHKALATEAETTAATERRGTVTRMAEGVAQAGYTLSQTVNTLATAHGLKVLGIDRQFSKDADGRNYSPLGCLGHPGQTLYEAADCLQAVARTLGKAYTATRKHPGLARARCPQPVGTALTSLRAALESVCAGLAADQDEEAVAEYTTTLTFLSELQDRACRTVPAQGAGPTADEVVAAIRADPDIARAAAAALATTA
;
A
#
# COMPACT_ATOMS: atom_id res chain seq x y z
N MET A 1 -19.05 -35.56 19.19
CA MET A 1 -19.46 -34.16 19.28
C MET A 1 -18.32 -33.35 18.74
N THR A 2 -18.43 -32.90 17.50
CA THR A 2 -17.41 -32.08 16.85
C THR A 2 -17.68 -30.65 17.30
N GLU A 3 -16.84 -30.13 18.18
CA GLU A 3 -16.86 -28.70 18.50
C GLU A 3 -16.57 -27.95 17.21
N LEU A 4 -17.54 -27.14 16.75
CA LEU A 4 -17.27 -26.16 15.71
C LEU A 4 -16.21 -25.20 16.25
N PRO A 5 -15.15 -24.89 15.50
CA PRO A 5 -14.23 -23.83 15.89
C PRO A 5 -15.02 -22.52 16.05
N SER A 6 -14.79 -21.83 17.17
CA SER A 6 -15.48 -20.59 17.52
C SER A 6 -15.38 -19.57 16.39
N ALA A 7 -16.52 -19.05 15.94
CA ALA A 7 -16.66 -18.11 14.82
C ALA A 7 -16.05 -16.71 15.04
N ASP A 8 -15.20 -16.52 16.04
CA ASP A 8 -14.78 -15.19 16.53
C ASP A 8 -13.45 -14.67 15.95
N HIS A 9 -12.77 -15.44 15.08
CA HIS A 9 -11.40 -15.12 14.63
C HIS A 9 -11.19 -15.19 13.11
N ASP A 10 -12.25 -15.04 12.29
CA ASP A 10 -12.05 -14.91 10.84
C ASP A 10 -11.70 -13.46 10.48
N HIS A 11 -10.41 -13.21 10.29
CA HIS A 11 -9.87 -11.90 9.92
C HIS A 11 -9.99 -11.61 8.41
N LEU A 12 -10.41 -12.59 7.59
CA LEU A 12 -10.43 -12.46 6.13
C LEU A 12 -11.50 -11.49 5.61
N PRO A 13 -12.73 -11.44 6.15
CA PRO A 13 -13.70 -10.43 5.74
C PRO A 13 -13.20 -9.00 5.98
N HIS A 14 -12.50 -8.76 7.09
CA HIS A 14 -11.90 -7.46 7.37
C HIS A 14 -10.76 -7.14 6.39
N ALA A 15 -9.87 -8.10 6.13
CA ALA A 15 -8.80 -7.95 5.15
C ALA A 15 -9.35 -7.57 3.76
N VAL A 16 -10.38 -8.29 3.28
CA VAL A 16 -11.02 -8.02 1.99
C VAL A 16 -11.63 -6.61 1.95
N ALA A 17 -12.36 -6.20 2.99
CA ALA A 17 -12.95 -4.86 3.05
C ALA A 17 -11.88 -3.76 2.97
N GLN A 18 -10.74 -3.96 3.62
CA GLN A 18 -9.62 -3.03 3.55
C GLN A 18 -8.97 -3.02 2.15
N LEU A 19 -8.78 -4.16 1.49
CA LEU A 19 -8.25 -4.21 0.13
C LEU A 19 -9.18 -3.55 -0.89
N VAL A 20 -10.49 -3.72 -0.75
CA VAL A 20 -11.49 -3.03 -1.57
C VAL A 20 -11.37 -1.52 -1.38
N THR A 21 -11.29 -1.06 -0.12
CA THR A 21 -11.07 0.35 0.18
C THR A 21 -9.77 0.86 -0.48
N ALA A 22 -8.66 0.13 -0.33
CA ALA A 22 -7.40 0.52 -0.94
C ALA A 22 -7.50 0.61 -2.47
N PHE A 23 -8.13 -0.37 -3.11
CA PHE A 23 -8.34 -0.41 -4.56
C PHE A 23 -9.13 0.80 -5.05
N GLU A 24 -10.25 1.13 -4.40
CA GLU A 24 -11.10 2.28 -4.76
C GLU A 24 -10.33 3.61 -4.67
N GLN A 25 -9.50 3.77 -3.63
CA GLN A 25 -8.77 5.01 -3.39
C GLN A 25 -7.60 5.24 -4.37
N LEU A 26 -7.02 4.18 -4.96
CA LEU A 26 -5.95 4.32 -5.95
C LEU A 26 -6.42 4.96 -7.27
N GLY A 27 -7.73 4.88 -7.59
CA GLY A 27 -8.27 5.39 -8.85
C GLY A 27 -8.10 6.90 -9.03
N ALA A 28 -8.28 7.67 -7.95
CA ALA A 28 -8.11 9.13 -7.98
C ALA A 28 -6.67 9.53 -8.30
N GLU A 29 -5.69 8.88 -7.66
CA GLU A 29 -4.27 9.13 -7.89
C GLU A 29 -3.86 8.76 -9.32
N HIS A 30 -4.26 7.58 -9.80
CA HIS A 30 -3.96 7.16 -11.17
C HIS A 30 -4.47 8.18 -12.20
N LYS A 31 -5.71 8.64 -12.03
CA LYS A 31 -6.31 9.65 -12.92
C LYS A 31 -5.55 10.98 -12.87
N ALA A 32 -5.14 11.42 -11.68
CA ALA A 32 -4.37 12.65 -11.51
C ALA A 32 -2.99 12.56 -12.19
N LEU A 33 -2.29 11.43 -12.03
CA LEU A 33 -1.01 11.19 -12.69
C LEU A 33 -1.14 11.11 -14.21
N ALA A 34 -2.17 10.43 -14.72
CA ALA A 34 -2.45 10.36 -16.16
C ALA A 34 -2.68 11.77 -16.75
N THR A 35 -3.50 12.58 -16.08
CA THR A 35 -3.77 13.97 -16.49
C THR A 35 -2.50 14.83 -16.48
N GLU A 36 -1.65 14.70 -15.46
CA GLU A 36 -0.36 15.40 -15.42
C GLU A 36 0.57 14.93 -16.55
N ALA A 37 0.61 13.64 -16.85
CA ALA A 37 1.43 13.11 -17.94
C ALA A 37 1.00 13.69 -19.30
N GLU A 38 -0.31 13.78 -19.57
CA GLU A 38 -0.87 14.35 -20.79
C GLU A 38 -0.53 15.84 -20.95
N THR A 39 -0.55 16.59 -19.85
CA THR A 39 -0.31 18.04 -19.85
C THR A 39 1.17 18.42 -19.73
N THR A 40 2.05 17.47 -19.40
CA THR A 40 3.49 17.72 -19.25
C THR A 40 4.22 17.70 -20.61
N ALA A 41 4.65 18.88 -21.06
CA ALA A 41 5.42 19.01 -22.31
C ALA A 41 6.86 18.45 -22.21
N ALA A 42 7.49 18.54 -21.03
CA ALA A 42 8.87 18.10 -20.82
C ALA A 42 8.96 16.56 -20.82
N THR A 43 9.57 15.98 -21.85
CA THR A 43 9.61 14.52 -22.09
C THR A 43 10.12 13.72 -20.88
N GLU A 44 11.20 14.16 -20.23
CA GLU A 44 11.79 13.43 -19.09
C GLU A 44 10.87 13.43 -17.86
N ARG A 45 10.25 14.58 -17.56
CA ARG A 45 9.28 14.71 -16.47
C ARG A 45 8.05 13.85 -16.77
N ARG A 46 7.52 13.95 -17.99
CA ARG A 46 6.38 13.15 -18.45
C ARG A 46 6.65 11.66 -18.29
N GLY A 47 7.80 11.17 -18.76
CA GLY A 47 8.17 9.75 -18.61
C GLY A 47 8.24 9.29 -17.15
N THR A 48 8.69 10.17 -16.25
CA THR A 48 8.67 9.87 -14.81
C THR A 48 7.24 9.75 -14.27
N VAL A 49 6.36 10.68 -14.63
CA VAL A 49 4.95 10.66 -14.21
C VAL A 49 4.20 9.46 -14.81
N THR A 50 4.45 9.12 -16.07
CA THR A 50 3.89 7.91 -16.72
C THR A 50 4.28 6.65 -15.96
N ARG A 51 5.56 6.48 -15.62
CA ARG A 51 6.04 5.33 -14.81
C ARG A 51 5.36 5.28 -13.44
N MET A 52 5.08 6.43 -12.83
CA MET A 52 4.33 6.48 -11.57
C MET A 52 2.91 5.98 -11.76
N ALA A 53 2.21 6.46 -12.80
CA ALA A 53 0.85 6.02 -13.12
C ALA A 53 0.79 4.51 -13.39
N GLU A 54 1.74 3.97 -14.17
CA GLU A 54 1.87 2.54 -14.42
C GLU A 54 2.11 1.73 -13.13
N GLY A 55 2.94 2.24 -12.22
CA GLY A 55 3.15 1.61 -10.91
C GLY A 55 1.88 1.58 -10.07
N VAL A 56 1.10 2.66 -10.04
CA VAL A 56 -0.19 2.71 -9.34
C VAL A 56 -1.21 1.76 -9.99
N ALA A 57 -1.26 1.69 -11.32
CA ALA A 57 -2.13 0.77 -12.05
C ALA A 57 -1.78 -0.69 -11.78
N GLN A 58 -0.49 -1.04 -11.80
CA GLN A 58 -0.01 -2.38 -11.49
C GLN A 58 -0.33 -2.78 -10.05
N ALA A 59 -0.16 -1.86 -9.10
CA ALA A 59 -0.57 -2.07 -7.71
C ALA A 59 -2.08 -2.35 -7.60
N GLY A 60 -2.91 -1.59 -8.32
CA GLY A 60 -4.36 -1.82 -8.38
C GLY A 60 -4.72 -3.19 -8.97
N TYR A 61 -4.04 -3.62 -10.04
CA TYR A 61 -4.25 -4.94 -10.63
C TYR A 61 -3.91 -6.06 -9.64
N THR A 62 -2.75 -5.98 -8.98
CA THR A 62 -2.36 -6.99 -7.98
C THR A 62 -3.32 -7.01 -6.79
N LEU A 63 -3.77 -5.85 -6.30
CA LEU A 63 -4.80 -5.80 -5.24
C LEU A 63 -6.09 -6.52 -5.64
N SER A 64 -6.56 -6.31 -6.87
CA SER A 64 -7.76 -7.00 -7.38
C SER A 64 -7.58 -8.52 -7.40
N GLN A 65 -6.41 -9.01 -7.80
CA GLN A 65 -6.09 -10.44 -7.72
C GLN A 65 -6.06 -10.95 -6.28
N THR A 66 -5.42 -10.20 -5.36
CA THR A 66 -5.33 -10.59 -3.95
C THR A 66 -6.70 -10.68 -3.28
N VAL A 67 -7.65 -9.82 -3.64
CA VAL A 67 -9.04 -9.93 -3.17
C VAL A 67 -9.64 -11.29 -3.56
N ASN A 68 -9.41 -11.75 -4.80
CA ASN A 68 -9.89 -13.07 -5.24
C ASN A 68 -9.18 -14.22 -4.50
N THR A 69 -7.88 -14.08 -4.23
CA THR A 69 -7.10 -15.05 -3.43
C THR A 69 -7.68 -15.17 -2.01
N LEU A 70 -7.96 -14.04 -1.34
CA LEU A 70 -8.57 -14.04 0.00
C LEU A 70 -10.00 -14.58 0.00
N ALA A 71 -10.80 -14.26 -1.03
CA ALA A 71 -12.14 -14.82 -1.18
C ALA A 71 -12.09 -16.35 -1.34
N THR A 72 -11.08 -16.86 -2.05
CA THR A 72 -10.84 -18.31 -2.19
C THR A 72 -10.46 -18.93 -0.85
N ALA A 73 -9.51 -18.32 -0.10
CA ALA A 73 -9.13 -18.80 1.23
C ALA A 73 -10.34 -18.85 2.18
N HIS A 74 -11.15 -17.79 2.21
CA HIS A 74 -12.38 -17.73 3.00
C HIS A 74 -13.38 -18.82 2.58
N GLY A 75 -13.60 -19.00 1.27
CA GLY A 75 -14.47 -20.06 0.75
C GLY A 75 -14.02 -21.46 1.16
N LEU A 76 -12.72 -21.74 1.08
CA LEU A 76 -12.13 -23.01 1.55
C LEU A 76 -12.37 -23.21 3.06
N LYS A 77 -12.12 -22.18 3.89
CA LYS A 77 -12.37 -22.23 5.36
C LYS A 77 -13.84 -22.51 5.68
N VAL A 78 -14.76 -21.76 5.08
CA VAL A 78 -16.21 -21.90 5.33
C VAL A 78 -16.74 -23.27 4.90
N LEU A 79 -16.21 -23.83 3.80
CA LEU A 79 -16.60 -25.15 3.30
C LEU A 79 -15.91 -26.31 4.05
N GLY A 80 -15.01 -26.04 5.01
CA GLY A 80 -14.22 -27.08 5.68
C GLY A 80 -13.25 -27.80 4.74
N ILE A 81 -12.83 -27.12 3.65
CA ILE A 81 -11.86 -27.64 2.69
C ILE A 81 -10.47 -27.29 3.19
N ASP A 82 -9.74 -28.31 3.64
CA ASP A 82 -8.39 -28.19 4.15
C ASP A 82 -7.51 -29.33 3.62
N ARG A 83 -6.74 -29.02 2.57
CA ARG A 83 -5.65 -29.86 2.05
C ARG A 83 -6.01 -31.33 1.84
N GLN A 84 -7.20 -31.63 1.32
CA GLN A 84 -7.61 -33.00 1.08
C GLN A 84 -6.86 -33.62 -0.11
N PHE A 85 -6.37 -34.84 0.07
CA PHE A 85 -5.71 -35.62 -0.98
C PHE A 85 -6.70 -36.55 -1.66
N SER A 86 -6.48 -36.79 -2.95
CA SER A 86 -7.09 -37.95 -3.62
C SER A 86 -6.73 -39.25 -2.89
N LYS A 87 -7.56 -40.29 -3.01
CA LYS A 87 -7.35 -41.57 -2.32
C LYS A 87 -6.96 -42.67 -3.30
N ASP A 88 -6.04 -43.54 -2.89
CA ASP A 88 -5.72 -44.76 -3.63
C ASP A 88 -6.76 -45.87 -3.37
N ALA A 89 -6.58 -47.03 -3.99
CA ALA A 89 -7.47 -48.18 -3.84
C ALA A 89 -7.57 -48.70 -2.38
N ASP A 90 -6.57 -48.39 -1.55
CA ASP A 90 -6.52 -48.76 -0.13
C ASP A 90 -7.06 -47.64 0.78
N GLY A 91 -7.56 -46.54 0.20
CA GLY A 91 -8.09 -45.38 0.92
C GLY A 91 -7.01 -44.46 1.51
N ARG A 92 -5.74 -44.63 1.15
CA ARG A 92 -4.61 -43.79 1.60
C ARG A 92 -4.47 -42.56 0.73
N ASN A 93 -3.81 -41.52 1.25
CA ASN A 93 -3.56 -40.31 0.47
C ASN A 93 -2.66 -40.62 -0.74
N TYR A 94 -3.14 -40.28 -1.93
CA TYR A 94 -2.42 -40.43 -3.19
C TYR A 94 -1.90 -39.07 -3.63
N SER A 95 -0.64 -38.79 -3.26
CA SER A 95 0.03 -37.51 -3.52
C SER A 95 0.34 -37.20 -5.00
N PRO A 96 0.50 -38.16 -5.93
CA PRO A 96 0.81 -37.83 -7.34
C PRO A 96 -0.25 -37.01 -8.07
N LEU A 97 -1.52 -37.02 -7.62
CA LEU A 97 -2.60 -36.23 -8.21
C LEU A 97 -2.80 -34.86 -7.53
N GLY A 98 -1.91 -34.48 -6.60
CA GLY A 98 -2.01 -33.25 -5.83
C GLY A 98 -3.08 -33.31 -4.72
N CYS A 99 -3.31 -32.16 -4.09
CA CYS A 99 -4.35 -31.96 -3.08
C CYS A 99 -5.29 -30.83 -3.49
N LEU A 100 -6.46 -30.79 -2.87
CA LEU A 100 -7.29 -29.59 -2.86
C LEU A 100 -6.55 -28.42 -2.18
N GLY A 101 -7.06 -27.21 -2.40
CA GLY A 101 -6.50 -25.99 -1.81
C GLY A 101 -6.38 -26.07 -0.29
N HIS A 102 -5.37 -25.38 0.22
CA HIS A 102 -5.13 -25.25 1.66
C HIS A 102 -5.24 -23.77 2.03
N PRO A 103 -6.18 -23.37 2.90
CA PRO A 103 -6.37 -21.98 3.27
C PRO A 103 -5.08 -21.28 3.70
N GLY A 104 -4.25 -21.92 4.53
CA GLY A 104 -2.98 -21.35 4.99
C GLY A 104 -2.02 -21.01 3.85
N GLN A 105 -1.88 -21.91 2.85
CA GLN A 105 -1.05 -21.66 1.66
C GLN A 105 -1.59 -20.49 0.84
N THR A 106 -2.92 -20.39 0.70
CA THR A 106 -3.56 -19.27 0.01
C THR A 106 -3.38 -17.94 0.77
N LEU A 107 -3.27 -17.97 2.10
CA LEU A 107 -2.95 -16.79 2.90
C LEU A 107 -1.51 -16.32 2.73
N TYR A 108 -0.54 -17.24 2.62
CA TYR A 108 0.84 -16.88 2.25
C TYR A 108 0.89 -16.20 0.89
N GLU A 109 0.23 -16.78 -0.11
CA GLU A 109 0.16 -16.19 -1.45
C GLU A 109 -0.44 -14.77 -1.40
N ALA A 110 -1.49 -14.57 -0.60
CA ALA A 110 -2.07 -13.25 -0.42
C ALA A 110 -1.08 -12.28 0.24
N ALA A 111 -0.39 -12.67 1.31
CA ALA A 111 0.59 -11.84 2.00
C ALA A 111 1.77 -11.43 1.08
N ASP A 112 2.26 -12.35 0.26
CA ASP A 112 3.29 -12.09 -0.75
C ASP A 112 2.81 -11.10 -1.81
N CYS A 113 1.56 -11.23 -2.25
CA CYS A 113 0.96 -10.25 -3.17
C CYS A 113 0.86 -8.86 -2.52
N LEU A 114 0.46 -8.76 -1.25
CA LEU A 114 0.40 -7.48 -0.54
C LEU A 114 1.79 -6.85 -0.39
N GLN A 115 2.82 -7.66 -0.12
CA GLN A 115 4.19 -7.19 -0.13
C GLN A 115 4.63 -6.70 -1.53
N ALA A 116 4.24 -7.40 -2.59
CA ALA A 116 4.50 -6.97 -3.96
C ALA A 116 3.80 -5.65 -4.30
N VAL A 117 2.57 -5.44 -3.84
CA VAL A 117 1.84 -4.16 -3.94
C VAL A 117 2.62 -3.06 -3.24
N ALA A 118 3.02 -3.27 -1.99
CA ALA A 118 3.79 -2.31 -1.22
C ALA A 118 5.08 -1.89 -1.96
N ARG A 119 5.87 -2.88 -2.43
CA ARG A 119 7.09 -2.62 -3.21
C ARG A 119 6.81 -1.85 -4.51
N THR A 120 5.72 -2.16 -5.19
CA THR A 120 5.32 -1.50 -6.44
C THR A 120 4.96 -0.03 -6.20
N LEU A 121 4.15 0.26 -5.18
CA LEU A 121 3.86 1.63 -4.76
C LEU A 121 5.14 2.36 -4.30
N GLY A 122 6.02 1.67 -3.59
CA GLY A 122 7.34 2.17 -3.21
C GLY A 122 8.17 2.65 -4.41
N LYS A 123 8.22 1.85 -5.47
CA LYS A 123 8.91 2.19 -6.72
C LYS A 123 8.26 3.37 -7.45
N ALA A 124 6.93 3.47 -7.42
CA ALA A 124 6.22 4.61 -7.99
C ALA A 124 6.66 5.91 -7.31
N TYR A 125 6.71 5.95 -5.97
CA TYR A 125 7.11 7.12 -5.19
C TYR A 125 8.59 7.17 -4.82
N THR A 126 9.46 6.56 -5.63
CA THR A 126 10.92 6.70 -5.46
C THR A 126 11.38 8.02 -6.07
N ALA A 127 12.08 8.83 -5.28
CA ALA A 127 12.66 10.09 -5.75
C ALA A 127 13.71 9.82 -6.84
N THR A 128 13.58 10.52 -7.97
CA THR A 128 14.60 10.49 -9.02
C THR A 128 15.60 11.61 -8.79
N ARG A 129 16.84 11.44 -9.28
CA ARG A 129 17.88 12.48 -9.20
C ARG A 129 17.46 13.78 -9.91
N LYS A 130 16.77 13.67 -11.04
CA LYS A 130 16.36 14.80 -11.88
C LYS A 130 15.09 15.49 -11.37
N HIS A 131 14.17 14.73 -10.79
CA HIS A 131 12.86 15.23 -10.36
C HIS A 131 12.46 14.66 -8.99
N PRO A 132 13.18 15.00 -7.91
CA PRO A 132 12.89 14.46 -6.58
C PRO A 132 11.51 14.89 -6.05
N GLY A 133 11.03 16.07 -6.45
CA GLY A 133 9.71 16.57 -6.08
C GLY A 133 8.52 15.78 -6.64
N LEU A 134 8.74 14.90 -7.63
CA LEU A 134 7.69 14.06 -8.18
C LEU A 134 7.29 12.91 -7.25
N ALA A 135 8.13 12.53 -6.27
CA ALA A 135 7.91 11.43 -5.34
C ALA A 135 6.85 11.72 -4.26
N ARG A 136 5.72 12.30 -4.67
CA ARG A 136 4.59 12.68 -3.82
C ARG A 136 3.29 12.32 -4.51
N ALA A 137 2.29 11.96 -3.73
CA ALA A 137 0.94 11.73 -4.22
C ALA A 137 0.34 13.04 -4.76
N ARG A 138 -0.44 12.94 -5.84
CA ARG A 138 -1.28 14.03 -6.33
C ARG A 138 -2.60 14.14 -5.60
N CYS A 139 -3.04 13.03 -5.02
CA CYS A 139 -4.17 12.91 -4.14
C CYS A 139 -3.71 12.35 -2.78
N PRO A 140 -3.06 13.17 -1.92
CA PRO A 140 -2.45 12.69 -0.68
C PRO A 140 -3.43 12.01 0.29
N GLN A 141 -4.68 12.49 0.34
CA GLN A 141 -5.71 11.90 1.18
C GLN A 141 -6.12 10.50 0.68
N PRO A 142 -6.57 10.32 -0.58
CA PRO A 142 -6.82 8.98 -1.13
C PRO A 142 -5.63 8.01 -1.02
N VAL A 143 -4.41 8.44 -1.39
CA VAL A 143 -3.23 7.58 -1.27
C VAL A 143 -2.93 7.23 0.19
N GLY A 144 -3.10 8.17 1.11
CA GLY A 144 -2.96 7.94 2.54
C GLY A 144 -3.95 6.88 3.04
N THR A 145 -5.22 6.97 2.64
CA THR A 145 -6.23 5.95 2.95
C THR A 145 -5.85 4.60 2.35
N ALA A 146 -5.41 4.56 1.08
CA ALA A 146 -5.01 3.31 0.43
C ALA A 146 -3.85 2.61 1.17
N LEU A 147 -2.84 3.36 1.61
CA LEU A 147 -1.70 2.81 2.35
C LEU A 147 -2.08 2.35 3.76
N THR A 148 -2.93 3.10 4.46
CA THR A 148 -3.46 2.68 5.77
C THR A 148 -4.29 1.40 5.64
N SER A 149 -5.19 1.32 4.66
CA SER A 149 -6.00 0.14 4.43
C SER A 149 -5.17 -1.07 4.00
N LEU A 150 -4.16 -0.88 3.16
CA LEU A 150 -3.22 -1.94 2.79
C LEU A 150 -2.48 -2.50 4.02
N ARG A 151 -2.08 -1.63 4.96
CA ARG A 151 -1.47 -2.05 6.22
C ARG A 151 -2.43 -2.88 7.07
N ALA A 152 -3.66 -2.39 7.28
CA ALA A 152 -4.68 -3.10 8.05
C ALA A 152 -5.06 -4.46 7.42
N ALA A 153 -5.09 -4.53 6.09
CA ALA A 153 -5.30 -5.79 5.40
C ALA A 153 -4.16 -6.78 5.64
N LEU A 154 -2.90 -6.33 5.56
CA LEU A 154 -1.74 -7.18 5.83
C LEU A 154 -1.71 -7.64 7.29
N GLU A 155 -2.01 -6.76 8.26
CA GLU A 155 -2.16 -7.12 9.68
C GLU A 155 -3.21 -8.22 9.88
N SER A 156 -4.34 -8.13 9.17
CA SER A 156 -5.41 -9.12 9.22
C SER A 156 -5.00 -10.47 8.63
N VAL A 157 -4.26 -10.46 7.51
CA VAL A 157 -3.72 -11.69 6.90
C VAL A 157 -2.69 -12.32 7.82
N CYS A 158 -1.80 -11.53 8.42
CA CYS A 158 -0.81 -12.01 9.41
C CYS A 158 -1.49 -12.61 10.64
N ALA A 159 -2.55 -11.99 11.16
CA ALA A 159 -3.34 -12.56 12.26
C ALA A 159 -3.98 -13.91 11.86
N GLY A 160 -4.46 -14.00 10.62
CA GLY A 160 -4.97 -15.25 10.04
C GLY A 160 -3.91 -16.36 9.91
N LEU A 161 -2.66 -16.00 9.57
CA LEU A 161 -1.53 -16.94 9.51
C LEU A 161 -1.07 -17.38 10.90
N ALA A 162 -0.99 -16.46 11.86
CA ALA A 162 -0.61 -16.77 13.24
C ALA A 162 -1.61 -17.74 13.90
N ALA A 163 -2.91 -17.61 13.59
CA ALA A 163 -3.94 -18.53 14.06
C ALA A 163 -3.75 -19.97 13.53
N ASP A 164 -3.10 -20.14 12.37
CA ASP A 164 -2.77 -21.45 11.78
C ASP A 164 -1.40 -22.00 12.28
N GLN A 165 -0.88 -21.47 13.41
CA GLN A 165 0.36 -21.86 14.11
C GLN A 165 1.68 -21.47 13.42
N ASP A 166 1.67 -20.46 12.57
CA ASP A 166 2.89 -19.88 12.01
C ASP A 166 3.19 -18.49 12.59
N GLU A 167 3.82 -18.48 13.77
CA GLU A 167 4.26 -17.24 14.42
C GLU A 167 5.42 -16.57 13.66
N GLU A 168 6.19 -17.31 12.84
CA GLU A 168 7.32 -16.77 12.06
C GLU A 168 6.82 -15.86 10.93
N ALA A 169 5.65 -16.14 10.36
CA ALA A 169 5.02 -15.31 9.34
C ALA A 169 4.80 -13.84 9.78
N VAL A 170 4.46 -13.61 11.04
CA VAL A 170 4.25 -12.23 11.56
C VAL A 170 5.55 -11.43 11.53
N ALA A 171 6.68 -12.07 11.87
CA ALA A 171 7.98 -11.42 11.83
C ALA A 171 8.40 -11.07 10.39
N GLU A 172 8.12 -11.96 9.43
CA GLU A 172 8.45 -11.76 8.01
C GLU A 172 7.80 -10.50 7.44
N TYR A 173 6.53 -10.26 7.74
CA TYR A 173 5.78 -9.13 7.16
C TYR A 173 5.88 -7.83 7.97
N THR A 174 6.46 -7.85 9.17
CA THR A 174 6.67 -6.63 10.00
C THR A 174 7.47 -5.55 9.26
N THR A 175 8.48 -5.95 8.49
CA THR A 175 9.26 -4.99 7.68
C THR A 175 8.41 -4.32 6.60
N THR A 176 7.43 -5.04 6.04
CA THR A 176 6.49 -4.50 5.05
C THR A 176 5.52 -3.50 5.68
N LEU A 177 5.04 -3.77 6.90
CA LEU A 177 4.18 -2.86 7.66
C LEU A 177 4.89 -1.54 7.95
N THR A 178 6.14 -1.60 8.45
CA THR A 178 6.97 -0.41 8.68
C THR A 178 7.19 0.36 7.38
N PHE A 179 7.53 -0.33 6.31
CA PHE A 179 7.75 0.27 5.00
C PHE A 179 6.50 1.02 4.48
N LEU A 180 5.29 0.49 4.68
CA LEU A 180 4.05 1.15 4.28
C LEU A 180 3.81 2.45 5.05
N SER A 181 4.13 2.48 6.34
CA SER A 181 4.05 3.71 7.17
C SER A 181 5.06 4.76 6.70
N GLU A 182 6.31 4.37 6.47
CA GLU A 182 7.34 5.28 5.94
C GLU A 182 6.98 5.82 4.55
N LEU A 183 6.41 4.96 3.70
CA LEU A 183 5.93 5.35 2.38
C LEU A 183 4.79 6.36 2.48
N GLN A 184 3.84 6.16 3.40
CA GLN A 184 2.76 7.10 3.66
C GLN A 184 3.31 8.46 4.10
N ASP A 185 4.20 8.48 5.08
CA ASP A 185 4.82 9.70 5.59
C ASP A 185 5.60 10.46 4.51
N ARG A 186 6.25 9.75 3.59
CA ARG A 186 7.00 10.37 2.48
C ARG A 186 6.09 10.86 1.37
N ALA A 187 5.19 10.00 0.88
CA ALA A 187 4.41 10.26 -0.33
C ALA A 187 3.20 11.16 -0.06
N CYS A 188 2.61 11.06 1.13
CA CYS A 188 1.37 11.76 1.48
C CYS A 188 1.59 12.99 2.36
N ARG A 189 2.85 13.36 2.65
CA ARG A 189 3.15 14.61 3.38
C ARG A 189 2.54 15.77 2.61
N THR A 190 1.44 16.29 3.13
CA THR A 190 0.97 17.61 2.78
C THR A 190 2.07 18.57 3.21
N VAL A 191 2.76 19.19 2.25
CA VAL A 191 3.28 20.53 2.54
C VAL A 191 2.05 21.28 3.05
N PRO A 192 2.12 22.00 4.18
CA PRO A 192 1.05 22.93 4.49
C PRO A 192 0.74 23.63 3.17
N ALA A 193 -0.53 23.68 2.78
CA ALA A 193 -0.90 24.57 1.70
C ALA A 193 -0.13 25.87 1.97
N GLN A 194 0.43 26.51 0.95
CA GLN A 194 0.76 27.92 1.10
C GLN A 194 -0.58 28.66 1.31
N GLY A 195 -1.28 28.36 2.40
CA GLY A 195 -2.45 29.03 2.87
C GLY A 195 -1.93 30.37 3.27
N ALA A 196 -2.24 31.36 2.42
CA ALA A 196 -1.85 32.75 2.53
C ALA A 196 -0.59 32.90 3.39
N GLY A 197 0.56 32.45 2.85
CA GLY A 197 1.83 32.93 3.39
C GLY A 197 1.75 34.46 3.49
N PRO A 198 2.42 35.09 4.45
CA PRO A 198 2.32 36.52 4.66
C PRO A 198 2.44 37.22 3.31
N THR A 199 1.45 38.05 3.00
CA THR A 199 1.41 38.85 1.79
C THR A 199 2.72 39.65 1.68
N ALA A 200 3.09 40.08 0.47
CA ALA A 200 4.29 40.88 0.28
C ALA A 200 4.32 42.10 1.22
N ASP A 201 3.16 42.68 1.52
CA ASP A 201 3.01 43.80 2.45
C ASP A 201 3.25 43.39 3.91
N GLU A 202 2.77 42.22 4.35
CA GLU A 202 3.04 41.68 5.68
C GLU A 202 4.52 41.32 5.86
N VAL A 203 5.16 40.79 4.81
CA VAL A 203 6.60 40.50 4.81
C VAL A 203 7.41 41.80 4.86
N VAL A 204 7.05 42.81 4.08
CA VAL A 204 7.72 44.12 4.09
C VAL A 204 7.53 44.83 5.43
N ALA A 205 6.33 44.77 6.01
CA ALA A 205 6.07 45.33 7.33
C ALA A 205 6.90 44.63 8.42
N ALA A 206 6.99 43.30 8.37
CA ALA A 206 7.82 42.53 9.31
C ALA A 206 9.31 42.85 9.17
N ILE A 207 9.84 42.94 7.94
CA ILE A 207 11.25 43.30 7.69
C ILE A 207 11.56 44.73 8.15
N ARG A 208 10.61 45.67 8.00
CA ARG A 208 10.79 47.05 8.49
C ARG A 208 10.73 47.12 10.01
N ALA A 209 9.88 46.32 10.64
CA ALA A 209 9.77 46.24 12.09
C ALA A 209 10.98 45.53 12.71
N ASP A 210 11.56 44.55 12.02
CA ASP A 210 12.75 43.84 12.44
C ASP A 210 13.64 43.46 11.23
N PRO A 211 14.71 44.24 10.97
CA PRO A 211 15.67 43.96 9.89
C PRO A 211 16.44 42.64 10.05
N ASP A 212 16.44 42.04 11.24
CA ASP A 212 17.12 40.75 11.49
C ASP A 212 16.38 39.60 10.81
N ILE A 213 15.07 39.74 10.57
CA ILE A 213 14.26 38.78 9.80
C ILE A 213 14.79 38.65 8.37
N ALA A 214 15.14 39.76 7.72
CA ALA A 214 15.72 39.73 6.38
C ALA A 214 17.11 39.06 6.36
N ARG A 215 17.93 39.30 7.39
CA ARG A 215 19.24 38.65 7.55
C ARG A 215 19.11 37.14 7.81
N ALA A 216 18.17 36.73 8.66
CA ALA A 216 17.90 35.32 8.93
C ALA A 216 17.35 34.59 7.69
N ALA A 217 16.45 35.23 6.94
CA ALA A 217 15.94 34.69 5.69
C ALA A 217 17.05 34.53 4.63
N ALA A 218 17.92 35.53 4.48
CA ALA A 218 19.08 35.44 3.58
C ALA A 218 20.05 34.33 3.98
N ALA A 219 20.29 34.13 5.28
CA ALA A 219 21.14 33.04 5.79
C ALA A 219 20.52 31.65 5.55
N ALA A 220 19.20 31.51 5.69
CA ALA A 220 18.48 30.28 5.40
C ALA A 220 18.49 29.92 3.89
N LEU A 221 18.45 30.94 3.03
CA LEU A 221 18.57 30.77 1.58
C LEU A 221 20.01 30.44 1.15
N ALA A 222 21.02 30.94 1.86
CA ALA A 222 22.42 30.63 1.59
C ALA A 222 22.84 29.20 2.02
N THR A 223 22.12 28.59 2.95
CA THR A 223 22.37 27.21 3.43
C THR A 223 21.62 26.13 2.64
N THR A 224 20.79 26.53 1.68
CA THR A 224 20.02 25.64 0.79
C THR A 224 20.54 25.59 -0.65
N ALA A 225 21.70 26.22 -0.93
CA ALA A 225 22.46 26.14 -2.18
C ALA A 225 23.71 25.25 -2.00
#